data_AF-A0A9E6CDX5-F1
#
_entry.id   AF-A0A9E6CDX5-F1
#
_cell.length_a   1.000
_cell.length_b   1.000
_cell.length_c   1.000
_cell.angle_alpha   90.00
_cell.angle_beta   90.00
_cell.angle_gamma   90.00
#
_symmetry.space_group_name_H-M   'P 1'
#
loop_
_entity.id
_entity.type
_entity.pdbx_description
1 polymer ?
#
loop_
_entity_poly.entity_id
_entity_poly.type
_entity_poly.pdbx_seq_one_letter_code
_entity_poly.pdbx_strand_id
1 'polypeptide(L)'
;MKKNTSKYWLDFLIRGAVLFVLIYLFYHFLRENEYIDKIYVNILNKFAGFLLFFAQKFTELFGFEVTVYGKTIKIVDGFKAHGIYMDRGCMGRNVMLAYAALIAVFPGKIIHKLWYIPAGLIIIIFVNVLRISGLAITAYCCPEYSDINHYLVFKIVAWGVIFILWKIWFNRFSPFAGKYKDE
;
A
#
# COMPACT_ATOMS: atom_id res chain seq x y z
N MET A 1 18.17 30.64 -18.98
CA MET A 1 18.06 29.35 -19.73
C MET A 1 16.96 28.49 -19.12
N LYS A 2 15.82 28.27 -19.82
CA LYS A 2 14.81 27.28 -19.39
C LYS A 2 15.48 25.90 -19.36
N LYS A 3 15.75 25.37 -18.16
CA LYS A 3 16.27 24.01 -17.96
C LYS A 3 15.33 23.05 -18.68
N ASN A 4 15.81 22.32 -19.68
CA ASN A 4 15.00 21.44 -20.53
C ASN A 4 14.39 20.32 -19.68
N THR A 5 13.13 20.51 -19.25
CA THR A 5 12.42 19.59 -18.36
C THR A 5 11.98 18.31 -19.07
N SER A 6 11.93 18.31 -20.41
CA SER A 6 11.50 17.13 -21.19
C SER A 6 12.42 15.93 -20.97
N LYS A 7 13.71 16.16 -20.77
CA LYS A 7 14.69 15.09 -20.47
C LYS A 7 14.33 14.32 -19.20
N TYR A 8 13.88 15.00 -18.14
CA TYR A 8 13.52 14.35 -16.88
C TYR A 8 12.24 13.52 -16.98
N TRP A 9 11.26 14.00 -17.76
CA TRP A 9 10.04 13.25 -18.03
C TRP A 9 10.31 12.03 -18.91
N LEU A 10 11.13 12.16 -19.94
CA LEU A 10 11.54 11.02 -20.77
C LEU A 10 12.30 9.97 -19.96
N ASP A 11 13.27 10.41 -19.13
CA ASP A 11 14.02 9.51 -18.24
C ASP A 11 13.11 8.79 -17.23
N PHE A 12 12.12 9.50 -16.68
CA PHE A 12 11.10 8.89 -15.81
C PHE A 12 10.30 7.80 -16.53
N LEU A 13 9.83 8.06 -17.75
CA LEU A 13 9.05 7.09 -18.53
C LEU A 13 9.88 5.86 -18.90
N ILE A 14 11.12 6.06 -19.37
CA ILE A 14 12.03 4.97 -19.74
C ILE A 14 12.36 4.12 -18.51
N ARG A 15 12.74 4.73 -17.38
CA ARG A 15 13.02 3.99 -16.15
C ARG A 15 11.79 3.27 -15.62
N GLY A 16 10.62 3.88 -15.74
CA GLY A 16 9.32 3.27 -15.44
C GLY A 16 9.09 2.01 -16.24
N ALA A 17 9.25 2.08 -17.56
CA ALA A 17 9.06 0.94 -18.46
C ALA A 17 10.08 -0.18 -18.18
N VAL A 18 11.36 0.17 -18.00
CA VAL A 18 12.41 -0.80 -17.65
C VAL A 18 12.11 -1.47 -16.31
N LEU A 19 11.79 -0.70 -15.27
CA LEU A 19 11.47 -1.27 -13.95
C LEU A 19 10.22 -2.16 -14.01
N PHE A 20 9.19 -1.77 -14.78
CA PHE A 20 8.00 -2.60 -14.97
C PHE A 20 8.34 -3.95 -15.61
N VAL A 21 9.13 -3.96 -16.69
CA VAL A 21 9.57 -5.21 -17.34
C VAL A 21 10.41 -6.05 -16.39
N LEU A 22 11.32 -5.44 -15.64
CA LEU A 22 12.14 -6.16 -14.64
C LEU A 22 11.27 -6.79 -13.55
N ILE A 23 10.30 -6.04 -12.99
CA ILE A 23 9.36 -6.58 -12.00
C ILE A 23 8.53 -7.71 -12.60
N TYR A 24 8.08 -7.57 -13.84
CA TYR A 24 7.28 -8.59 -14.53
C TYR A 24 8.07 -9.89 -14.74
N LEU A 25 9.28 -9.79 -15.32
CA LEU A 25 10.16 -10.93 -15.54
C LEU A 25 10.57 -11.59 -14.22
N PHE A 26 10.90 -10.78 -13.21
CA PHE A 26 11.18 -11.27 -11.87
C PHE A 26 9.99 -12.05 -11.32
N TYR A 27 8.78 -11.50 -11.38
CA TYR A 27 7.58 -12.16 -10.90
C TYR A 27 7.28 -13.46 -11.65
N HIS A 28 7.49 -13.49 -12.96
CA HIS A 28 7.33 -14.68 -13.78
C HIS A 28 8.34 -15.78 -13.37
N PHE A 29 9.62 -15.44 -13.28
CA PHE A 29 10.68 -16.36 -12.83
C PHE A 29 10.43 -16.89 -11.41
N LEU A 30 10.01 -16.03 -10.48
CA LEU A 30 9.70 -16.44 -9.10
C LEU A 30 8.60 -17.50 -9.06
N ARG A 31 7.59 -17.40 -9.93
CA ARG A 31 6.43 -18.30 -9.94
C ARG A 31 6.70 -19.63 -10.63
N GLU A 32 7.69 -19.70 -11.52
CA GLU A 32 8.10 -20.96 -12.16
C GLU A 32 8.93 -21.83 -11.22
N ASN A 33 9.60 -21.24 -10.23
CA ASN A 33 10.37 -21.98 -9.24
C ASN A 33 9.53 -22.29 -7.99
N GLU A 34 9.10 -23.54 -7.83
CA GLU A 34 8.22 -23.97 -6.73
C GLU A 34 8.79 -23.64 -5.34
N TYR A 35 10.10 -23.79 -5.14
CA TYR A 35 10.76 -23.49 -3.86
C TYR A 35 10.68 -22.01 -3.54
N ILE A 36 10.93 -21.15 -4.52
CA ILE A 36 10.90 -19.70 -4.34
C ILE A 36 9.45 -19.19 -4.17
N ASP A 37 8.50 -19.74 -4.91
CA ASP A 37 7.08 -19.40 -4.75
C ASP A 37 6.58 -19.74 -3.33
N LYS A 38 6.99 -20.89 -2.77
CA LYS A 38 6.68 -21.24 -1.36
C LYS A 38 7.24 -20.23 -0.37
N ILE A 39 8.48 -19.78 -0.55
CA ILE A 39 9.09 -18.74 0.30
C ILE A 39 8.29 -17.44 0.18
N TYR A 40 7.98 -17.02 -1.05
CA TYR A 40 7.23 -15.80 -1.32
C TYR A 40 5.84 -15.83 -0.65
N VAL A 41 5.09 -16.92 -0.83
CA VAL A 41 3.77 -17.11 -0.20
C VAL A 41 3.88 -17.11 1.32
N ASN A 42 4.91 -17.74 1.89
CA ASN A 42 5.13 -17.74 3.34
C ASN A 42 5.39 -16.32 3.88
N ILE A 43 6.23 -15.52 3.20
CA ILE A 43 6.47 -14.12 3.57
C ILE A 43 5.17 -13.31 3.51
N LEU A 44 4.38 -13.47 2.44
CA LEU A 44 3.09 -12.80 2.33
C LEU A 44 2.11 -13.21 3.43
N ASN A 45 2.09 -14.49 3.82
CA ASN A 45 1.22 -14.97 4.90
C ASN A 45 1.64 -14.40 6.25
N LYS A 46 2.96 -14.33 6.54
CA LYS A 46 3.48 -13.65 7.73
C LYS A 46 3.13 -12.17 7.74
N PHE A 47 3.25 -11.50 6.60
CA PHE A 47 2.88 -10.10 6.47
C PHE A 47 1.38 -9.86 6.64
N ALA A 48 0.53 -10.74 6.10
CA ALA A 48 -0.91 -10.71 6.34
C ALA A 48 -1.23 -10.89 7.84
N GLY A 49 -0.57 -11.84 8.51
CA GLY A 49 -0.70 -12.03 9.96
C GLY A 49 -0.28 -10.80 10.76
N PHE A 50 0.83 -10.15 10.38
CA PHE A 50 1.25 -8.87 10.96
C PHE A 50 0.17 -7.80 10.81
N LEU A 51 -0.37 -7.60 9.61
CA LEU A 51 -1.44 -6.61 9.37
C LEU A 51 -2.69 -6.92 10.19
N LEU A 52 -3.11 -8.19 10.24
CA LEU A 52 -4.27 -8.64 11.01
C LEU A 52 -4.08 -8.43 12.51
N PHE A 53 -2.88 -8.68 13.03
CA PHE A 53 -2.56 -8.44 14.44
C PHE A 53 -2.73 -6.96 14.81
N PHE A 54 -2.15 -6.04 14.02
CA PHE A 54 -2.31 -4.61 14.29
C PHE A 54 -3.75 -4.13 14.07
N ALA A 55 -4.44 -4.67 13.07
CA ALA A 55 -5.85 -4.34 12.83
C ALA A 55 -6.76 -4.83 13.96
N GLN A 56 -6.49 -6.03 14.50
CA GLN A 56 -7.17 -6.54 15.69
C GLN A 56 -6.95 -5.60 16.86
N LYS A 57 -5.69 -5.28 17.20
CA LYS A 57 -5.38 -4.37 18.31
C LYS A 57 -6.01 -3.01 18.16
N PHE A 58 -5.99 -2.44 16.96
CA PHE A 58 -6.64 -1.16 16.71
C PHE A 58 -8.16 -1.24 16.86
N THR A 59 -8.79 -2.33 16.41
CA THR A 59 -10.25 -2.51 16.52
C THR A 59 -10.69 -2.74 17.97
N GLU A 60 -9.90 -3.48 18.75
CA GLU A 60 -10.11 -3.70 20.20
C GLU A 60 -10.11 -2.37 20.99
N LEU A 61 -9.37 -1.34 20.54
CA LEU A 61 -9.38 -0.02 21.18
C LEU A 61 -10.77 0.66 21.16
N PHE A 62 -11.65 0.26 20.25
CA PHE A 62 -13.03 0.76 20.16
C PHE A 62 -14.02 -0.08 20.99
N GLY A 63 -13.53 -1.04 21.79
CA GLY A 63 -14.36 -1.86 22.68
C GLY A 63 -14.98 -3.09 22.01
N PHE A 64 -14.57 -3.43 20.80
CA PHE A 64 -15.02 -4.65 20.12
C PHE A 64 -14.24 -5.88 20.59
N GLU A 65 -14.93 -7.01 20.77
CA GLU A 65 -14.29 -8.31 20.90
C GLU A 65 -13.94 -8.87 19.53
N VAL A 66 -12.64 -9.05 19.27
CA VAL A 66 -12.11 -9.38 17.95
C VAL A 66 -11.37 -10.70 17.99
N THR A 67 -11.70 -11.58 17.04
CA THR A 67 -11.01 -12.86 16.84
C THR A 67 -10.39 -12.90 15.45
N VAL A 68 -9.13 -13.35 15.38
CA VAL A 68 -8.43 -13.58 14.11
C VAL A 68 -8.21 -15.09 13.94
N TYR A 69 -8.72 -15.63 12.84
CA TYR A 69 -8.52 -17.03 12.46
C TYR A 69 -8.01 -17.12 11.02
N GLY A 70 -6.78 -17.60 10.86
CA GLY A 70 -6.10 -17.62 9.56
C GLY A 70 -5.99 -16.22 8.97
N LYS A 71 -6.68 -15.99 7.83
CA LYS A 71 -6.76 -14.68 7.16
C LYS A 71 -8.06 -13.93 7.44
N THR A 72 -8.84 -14.37 8.41
CA THR A 72 -10.15 -13.77 8.72
C THR A 72 -10.06 -12.99 10.00
N ILE A 73 -10.55 -11.75 9.99
CA ILE A 73 -10.79 -10.95 11.20
C ILE A 73 -12.30 -10.85 11.42
N LYS A 74 -12.76 -11.23 12.62
CA LYS A 74 -14.17 -11.25 12.99
C LYS A 74 -14.38 -10.45 14.27
N ILE A 75 -15.46 -9.69 14.30
CA ILE A 75 -16.02 -9.10 15.50
C ILE A 75 -17.15 -10.01 15.95
N VAL A 76 -17.12 -10.39 17.22
CA VAL A 76 -18.07 -11.34 17.83
C VAL A 76 -18.67 -10.68 19.06
N ASP A 77 -19.99 -10.74 19.20
CA ASP A 77 -20.67 -10.49 20.47
C ASP A 77 -21.57 -11.69 20.82
N GLY A 78 -22.29 -11.61 21.94
CA GLY A 78 -23.16 -12.70 22.42
C GLY A 78 -24.29 -13.12 21.47
N PHE A 79 -24.58 -12.34 20.41
CA PHE A 79 -25.72 -12.56 19.51
C PHE A 79 -25.35 -12.52 18.01
N LYS A 80 -24.16 -12.01 17.66
CA LYS A 80 -23.76 -11.67 16.30
C LYS A 80 -22.26 -11.90 16.10
N ALA A 81 -21.92 -12.59 15.03
CA ALA A 81 -20.54 -12.71 14.56
C ALA A 81 -20.46 -12.29 13.10
N HIS A 82 -19.69 -11.24 12.80
CA HIS A 82 -19.45 -10.78 11.43
C HIS A 82 -17.96 -10.50 11.23
N GLY A 83 -17.47 -10.73 10.03
CA GLY A 83 -16.07 -10.47 9.74
C GLY A 83 -15.75 -10.51 8.27
N ILE A 84 -14.51 -10.16 7.98
CA ILE A 84 -14.00 -10.05 6.62
C ILE A 84 -12.87 -11.06 6.43
N TYR A 85 -12.84 -11.68 5.25
CA TYR A 85 -11.71 -12.47 4.80
C TYR A 85 -10.69 -11.55 4.11
N MET A 86 -9.45 -11.57 4.58
CA MET A 86 -8.35 -10.86 3.95
C MET A 86 -7.89 -11.61 2.70
N ASP A 87 -8.48 -11.25 1.57
CA ASP A 87 -7.97 -11.67 0.27
C ASP A 87 -6.70 -10.87 -0.13
N ARG A 88 -6.03 -11.29 -1.20
CA ARG A 88 -4.78 -10.72 -1.71
C ARG A 88 -4.85 -9.20 -1.92
N GLY A 89 -6.03 -8.66 -2.26
CA GLY A 89 -6.25 -7.22 -2.44
C GLY A 89 -6.29 -6.40 -1.14
N CYS A 90 -6.57 -7.03 0.01
CA CYS A 90 -6.59 -6.37 1.32
C CYS A 90 -5.20 -6.21 1.94
N MET A 91 -4.20 -6.95 1.44
CA MET A 91 -2.82 -6.86 1.95
C MET A 91 -2.13 -5.53 1.60
N GLY A 92 -2.73 -4.67 0.76
CA GLY A 92 -2.12 -3.40 0.33
C GLY A 92 -0.85 -3.56 -0.52
N ARG A 93 -0.47 -4.79 -0.88
CA ARG A 93 0.78 -5.11 -1.60
C ARG A 93 0.94 -4.31 -2.89
N ASN A 94 -0.11 -4.24 -3.71
CA ASN A 94 -0.05 -3.54 -4.99
C ASN A 94 0.13 -2.03 -4.80
N VAL A 95 -0.50 -1.45 -3.79
CA VAL A 95 -0.38 -0.03 -3.41
C VAL A 95 1.03 0.27 -2.93
N MET A 96 1.58 -0.56 -2.04
CA MET A 96 2.97 -0.43 -1.56
C MET A 96 3.99 -0.55 -2.70
N LEU A 97 3.82 -1.55 -3.59
CA LEU A 97 4.70 -1.75 -4.74
C LEU A 97 4.62 -0.58 -5.72
N ALA A 98 3.41 -0.09 -6.01
CA ALA A 98 3.20 1.06 -6.89
C ALA A 98 3.88 2.32 -6.32
N TYR A 99 3.73 2.58 -5.02
CA TYR A 99 4.41 3.70 -4.35
C TYR A 99 5.93 3.58 -4.41
N ALA A 100 6.48 2.43 -4.02
CA ALA A 100 7.92 2.21 -4.02
C ALA A 100 8.51 2.34 -5.43
N ALA A 101 7.86 1.73 -6.43
CA ALA A 101 8.26 1.84 -7.83
C ALA A 101 8.18 3.28 -8.33
N LEU A 102 7.09 4.00 -8.03
CA LEU A 102 6.91 5.39 -8.41
C LEU A 102 8.07 6.26 -7.92
N ILE A 103 8.41 6.19 -6.63
CA ILE A 103 9.51 6.97 -6.05
C ILE A 103 10.88 6.49 -6.56
N ALA A 104 11.05 5.17 -6.74
CA ALA A 104 12.28 4.58 -7.25
C ALA A 104 12.63 5.11 -8.65
N VAL A 105 11.64 5.24 -9.55
CA VAL A 105 11.86 5.74 -10.91
C VAL A 105 11.78 7.27 -11.02
N PHE A 106 11.09 7.95 -10.09
CA PHE A 106 10.96 9.41 -10.14
C PHE A 106 12.33 10.11 -10.05
N PRO A 107 12.57 11.19 -10.83
CA PRO A 107 13.83 11.93 -10.74
C PRO A 107 14.10 12.46 -9.33
N GLY A 108 15.34 12.33 -8.87
CA GLY A 108 15.79 12.76 -7.54
C GLY A 108 17.04 12.01 -7.07
N LYS A 109 17.71 12.51 -6.03
CA LYS A 109 18.93 11.89 -5.50
C LYS A 109 18.61 10.54 -4.83
N ILE A 110 19.45 9.53 -5.08
CA ILE A 110 19.27 8.17 -4.54
C ILE A 110 19.22 8.18 -3.00
N ILE A 111 20.05 9.01 -2.35
CA ILE A 111 20.07 9.10 -0.88
C ILE A 111 18.72 9.51 -0.27
N HIS A 112 17.93 10.34 -0.97
CA HIS A 112 16.60 10.68 -0.51
C HIS A 112 15.62 9.53 -0.70
N LYS A 113 15.79 8.72 -1.76
CA LYS A 113 14.94 7.54 -2.01
C LYS A 113 15.09 6.49 -0.92
N LEU A 114 16.31 6.28 -0.44
CA LEU A 114 16.64 5.24 0.56
C LEU A 114 15.88 5.38 1.88
N TRP A 115 15.58 6.60 2.33
CA TRP A 115 14.77 6.81 3.54
C TRP A 115 13.31 7.14 3.22
N TYR A 116 13.04 7.82 2.10
CA TYR A 116 11.68 8.23 1.75
C TYR A 116 10.78 7.03 1.42
N ILE A 117 11.32 6.04 0.70
CA ILE A 117 10.55 4.83 0.37
C ILE A 117 10.16 4.07 1.65
N PRO A 118 11.08 3.70 2.57
CA PRO A 118 10.68 3.07 3.84
C PRO A 118 9.69 3.91 4.66
N ALA A 119 9.90 5.23 4.77
CA ALA A 119 9.01 6.11 5.51
C ALA A 119 7.57 6.11 4.92
N GLY A 120 7.44 6.22 3.60
CA GLY A 120 6.13 6.15 2.95
C GLY A 120 5.49 4.77 3.03
N LEU A 121 6.29 3.69 2.98
CA LEU A 121 5.78 2.33 3.19
C LEU A 121 5.20 2.15 4.59
N ILE A 122 5.84 2.69 5.63
CA ILE A 122 5.31 2.67 7.01
C ILE A 122 3.94 3.39 7.07
N ILE A 123 3.82 4.56 6.44
CA ILE A 123 2.56 5.32 6.37
C ILE A 123 1.49 4.51 5.65
N ILE A 124 1.81 3.90 4.51
CA ILE A 124 0.86 3.09 3.73
C ILE A 124 0.43 1.84 4.51
N ILE A 125 1.35 1.18 5.21
CA ILE A 125 1.05 0.04 6.09
C ILE A 125 0.08 0.46 7.19
N PHE A 126 0.34 1.60 7.84
CA PHE A 126 -0.56 2.15 8.87
C PHE A 126 -1.96 2.42 8.32
N VAL A 127 -2.07 3.10 7.17
CA VAL A 127 -3.35 3.35 6.50
C VAL A 127 -4.05 2.04 6.13
N ASN A 128 -3.29 1.01 5.73
CA ASN A 128 -3.87 -0.30 5.41
C ASN A 128 -4.39 -1.03 6.66
N VAL A 129 -3.74 -0.88 7.82
CA VAL A 129 -4.25 -1.36 9.11
C VAL A 129 -5.58 -0.69 9.44
N LEU A 130 -5.66 0.64 9.33
CA LEU A 130 -6.90 1.39 9.53
C LEU A 130 -8.02 0.93 8.58
N ARG A 131 -7.68 0.63 7.32
CA ARG A 131 -8.61 0.05 6.35
C ARG A 131 -9.17 -1.29 6.80
N ILE A 132 -8.31 -2.21 7.24
CA ILE A 132 -8.74 -3.55 7.67
C ILE A 132 -9.67 -3.44 8.87
N SER A 133 -9.32 -2.61 9.86
CA SER A 133 -10.17 -2.36 11.02
C SER A 133 -11.49 -1.71 10.64
N GLY A 134 -11.48 -0.69 9.77
CA GLY A 134 -12.70 -0.05 9.28
C GLY A 134 -13.59 -1.00 8.50
N LEU A 135 -13.03 -1.90 7.69
CA LEU A 135 -13.80 -2.96 7.03
C LEU A 135 -14.41 -3.94 8.02
N ALA A 136 -13.68 -4.34 9.07
CA ALA A 136 -14.20 -5.25 10.09
C ALA A 136 -15.35 -4.61 10.87
N ILE A 137 -15.18 -3.35 11.31
CA ILE A 137 -16.21 -2.58 12.03
C ILE A 137 -17.43 -2.35 11.14
N THR A 138 -17.25 -1.95 9.89
CA THR A 138 -18.39 -1.69 8.99
C THR A 138 -19.11 -2.98 8.58
N ALA A 139 -18.39 -4.08 8.35
CA ALA A 139 -19.00 -5.39 8.14
C ALA A 139 -19.82 -5.86 9.35
N TYR A 140 -19.46 -5.42 10.56
CA TYR A 140 -20.19 -5.72 11.78
C TYR A 140 -21.38 -4.78 12.02
N CYS A 141 -21.18 -3.47 12.01
CA CYS A 141 -22.21 -2.48 12.35
C CYS A 141 -23.19 -2.25 11.20
N CYS A 142 -22.69 -2.14 9.96
CA CYS A 142 -23.48 -1.74 8.79
C CYS A 142 -23.11 -2.60 7.56
N PRO A 143 -23.46 -3.90 7.55
CA PRO A 143 -23.04 -4.84 6.49
C PRO A 143 -23.39 -4.37 5.07
N GLU A 144 -24.50 -3.64 4.92
CA GLU A 144 -24.99 -3.06 3.65
C GLU A 144 -23.98 -2.11 2.98
N TYR A 145 -23.10 -1.46 3.75
CA TYR A 145 -22.08 -0.54 3.23
C TYR A 145 -20.71 -1.21 3.03
N SER A 146 -20.58 -2.49 3.38
CA SER A 146 -19.29 -3.20 3.34
C SER A 146 -18.70 -3.22 1.93
N ASP A 147 -19.54 -3.44 0.90
CA ASP A 147 -19.10 -3.46 -0.50
C ASP A 147 -18.62 -2.08 -0.97
N ILE A 148 -19.38 -1.02 -0.71
CA ILE A 148 -18.99 0.36 -1.09
C ILE A 148 -17.66 0.72 -0.44
N ASN A 149 -17.51 0.40 0.85
CA ASN A 149 -16.27 0.64 1.57
C ASN A 149 -15.10 -0.13 0.94
N HIS A 150 -15.30 -1.41 0.64
CA HIS A 150 -14.27 -2.28 0.08
C HIS A 150 -13.85 -1.89 -1.35
N TYR A 151 -14.79 -1.46 -2.20
CA TYR A 151 -14.52 -1.18 -3.62
C TYR A 151 -14.14 0.27 -3.90
N LEU A 152 -14.63 1.24 -3.11
CA LEU A 152 -14.50 2.66 -3.43
C LEU A 152 -13.70 3.43 -2.37
N VAL A 153 -14.24 3.56 -1.16
CA VAL A 153 -13.71 4.47 -0.12
C VAL A 153 -12.25 4.17 0.19
N PHE A 154 -11.94 2.91 0.49
CA PHE A 154 -10.59 2.53 0.88
C PHE A 154 -9.59 2.59 -0.28
N LYS A 155 -10.04 2.41 -1.53
CA LYS A 155 -9.17 2.62 -2.69
C LYS A 155 -8.83 4.09 -2.83
N ILE A 156 -9.82 4.98 -2.77
CA ILE A 156 -9.61 6.44 -2.87
C ILE A 156 -8.62 6.91 -1.80
N VAL A 157 -8.80 6.47 -0.55
CA VAL A 157 -7.90 6.86 0.56
C VAL A 157 -6.46 6.39 0.29
N ALA A 158 -6.26 5.11 -0.07
CA ALA A 158 -4.93 4.57 -0.31
C ALA A 158 -4.21 5.28 -1.48
N TRP A 159 -4.92 5.49 -2.60
CA TRP A 159 -4.35 6.20 -3.75
C TRP A 159 -4.14 7.70 -3.46
N GLY A 160 -5.00 8.32 -2.67
CA GLY A 160 -4.83 9.69 -2.18
C GLY A 160 -3.56 9.85 -1.35
N VAL A 161 -3.26 8.90 -0.46
CA VAL A 161 -2.02 8.88 0.32
C VAL A 161 -0.79 8.76 -0.59
N ILE A 162 -0.80 7.85 -1.57
CA ILE A 162 0.28 7.76 -2.56
C ILE A 162 0.47 9.10 -3.28
N PHE A 163 -0.62 9.71 -3.73
CA PHE A 163 -0.57 10.98 -4.45
C PHE A 163 0.02 12.10 -3.59
N ILE A 164 -0.36 12.19 -2.30
CA ILE A 164 0.19 13.16 -1.36
C ILE A 164 1.68 12.93 -1.15
N LEU A 165 2.11 11.68 -0.91
CA LEU A 165 3.52 11.34 -0.76
C LEU A 165 4.30 11.68 -2.03
N TRP A 166 3.77 11.33 -3.20
CA TRP A 166 4.39 11.71 -4.46
C TRP A 166 4.48 13.24 -4.64
N LYS A 167 3.43 14.00 -4.29
CA LYS A 167 3.44 15.46 -4.35
C LYS A 167 4.51 16.05 -3.42
N ILE A 168 4.68 15.50 -2.22
CA ILE A 168 5.74 15.90 -1.30
C ILE A 168 7.11 15.61 -1.93
N TRP A 169 7.30 14.44 -2.52
CA TRP A 169 8.53 14.10 -3.25
C TRP A 169 8.81 15.08 -4.39
N PHE A 170 7.81 15.32 -5.22
CA PHE A 170 7.88 16.24 -6.36
C PHE A 170 8.34 17.63 -5.91
N ASN A 171 7.72 18.17 -4.86
CA ASN A 171 7.99 19.53 -4.40
C ASN A 171 9.31 19.69 -3.64
N ARG A 172 9.85 18.62 -3.03
CA ARG A 172 11.00 18.73 -2.11
C ARG A 172 12.27 18.04 -2.57
N PHE A 173 12.17 16.93 -3.29
CA PHE A 173 13.32 16.05 -3.58
C PHE A 173 13.58 15.83 -5.07
N SER A 174 12.67 16.31 -5.92
CA SER A 174 12.84 16.22 -7.37
C SER A 174 13.63 17.42 -7.93
N PRO A 175 14.18 17.31 -9.16
CA PRO A 175 14.79 18.43 -9.88
C PRO A 175 13.83 19.59 -10.20
N PHE A 176 12.53 19.41 -9.93
CA PHE A 176 11.49 20.43 -10.10
C PHE A 176 11.26 21.24 -8.80
N ALA A 177 11.83 20.81 -7.67
CA ALA A 177 11.75 21.53 -6.40
C ALA A 177 12.37 22.93 -6.55
N GLY A 178 11.61 23.97 -6.17
CA GLY A 178 12.03 25.37 -6.24
C GLY A 178 11.54 26.17 -7.45
N LYS A 179 10.91 25.56 -8.46
CA LYS A 179 10.29 26.33 -9.57
C LYS A 179 8.94 26.97 -9.25
N TYR A 180 8.30 26.52 -8.16
CA TYR A 180 6.95 26.95 -7.76
C TYR A 180 6.95 28.00 -6.64
N LYS A 181 8.13 28.47 -6.20
CA LYS A 181 8.25 29.55 -5.22
C LYS A 181 8.38 30.94 -5.85
N ASP A 182 8.54 31.00 -7.18
CA ASP A 182 8.84 32.21 -7.94
C ASP A 182 7.74 32.55 -8.99
N GLU A 183 6.57 31.91 -8.90
CA GLU A 183 5.32 32.26 -9.61
C GLU A 183 4.23 32.59 -8.58
#